data_AF-A0A7S3GK72-F1
#
_entry.id   AF-A0A7S3GK72-F1
#
_cell.length_a   1.000
_cell.length_b   1.000
_cell.length_c   1.000
_cell.angle_alpha   90.00
_cell.angle_beta   90.00
_cell.angle_gamma   90.00
#
_symmetry.space_group_name_H-M   'P 1'
#
loop_
_entity.id
_entity.type
_entity.pdbx_description
1 polymer ?
#
loop_
_entity_poly.entity_id
_entity_poly.type
_entity_poly.pdbx_seq_one_letter_code
_entity_poly.pdbx_strand_id
1 'polypeptide(L)'
;MACIPHLSQRAAFAVVAKASASKLAEVAKTKGWTHLYSSSSSSSFNEDMGVSFTPEQMADAEGAPYNYGRRWRYGSEAPGLSVFAKDGEGNVYHTYSTFAAGLATVPTLSLVHSLLDVTPEGRAESGKHPMWWVKHKEEYEHE
;
A
#
# COMPACT_ATOMS: atom_id res chain seq x y z
N MET A 1 13.41 3.22 -8.44
CA MET A 1 12.43 3.59 -7.39
C MET A 1 13.21 3.82 -6.10
N ALA A 2 13.67 5.05 -5.85
CA ALA A 2 14.74 5.34 -4.86
C ALA A 2 14.35 5.10 -3.39
N CYS A 3 13.05 5.13 -3.06
CA CYS A 3 12.55 5.04 -1.68
C CYS A 3 12.46 3.61 -1.12
N ILE A 4 12.50 2.60 -2.00
CA ILE A 4 12.21 1.21 -1.61
C ILE A 4 13.29 0.60 -0.72
N PRO A 5 14.60 0.74 -0.99
CA PRO A 5 15.63 0.24 -0.09
C PRO A 5 15.51 0.79 1.34
N HIS A 6 15.00 2.01 1.50
CA HIS A 6 14.75 2.61 2.80
C HIS A 6 13.54 1.98 3.52
N LEU A 7 12.44 1.75 2.80
CA LEU A 7 11.24 1.09 3.34
C LEU A 7 11.51 -0.37 3.71
N SER A 8 12.16 -1.12 2.83
CA SER A 8 12.38 -2.57 2.96
C SER A 8 13.21 -2.98 4.18
N GLN A 9 13.95 -2.06 4.79
CA GLN A 9 14.64 -2.32 6.05
C GLN A 9 13.70 -2.51 7.24
N ARG A 10 12.44 -2.07 7.13
CA ARG A 10 11.47 -1.99 8.24
C ARG A 10 10.11 -2.58 7.89
N ALA A 11 9.70 -2.45 6.64
CA ALA A 11 8.41 -2.92 6.18
C ALA A 11 8.49 -3.45 4.74
N ALA A 12 7.78 -4.55 4.47
CA ALA A 12 7.51 -4.95 3.10
C ALA A 12 6.50 -3.99 2.47
N PHE A 13 6.69 -3.66 1.19
CA PHE A 13 5.79 -2.79 0.43
C PHE A 13 5.32 -3.50 -0.83
N ALA A 14 4.01 -3.45 -1.10
CA ALA A 14 3.43 -4.02 -2.30
C ALA A 14 2.28 -3.16 -2.84
N VAL A 15 2.17 -3.10 -4.15
CA VAL A 15 1.07 -2.53 -4.92
C VAL A 15 0.17 -3.67 -5.36
N VAL A 16 -1.05 -3.74 -4.84
CA VAL A 16 -2.03 -4.76 -5.23
C VAL A 16 -3.01 -4.16 -6.24
N ALA A 17 -3.25 -4.87 -7.34
CA ALA A 17 -4.16 -4.41 -8.39
C ALA A 17 -5.14 -5.51 -8.80
N LYS A 18 -6.42 -5.13 -9.00
CA LYS A 18 -7.44 -5.98 -9.62
C LYS A 18 -7.22 -6.01 -11.14
N ALA A 19 -6.20 -6.75 -11.56
CA ALA A 19 -5.83 -6.97 -12.95
C ALA A 19 -5.24 -8.36 -13.10
N SER A 20 -5.36 -8.98 -14.29
CA SER A 20 -4.71 -10.26 -14.53
C SER A 20 -3.20 -10.16 -14.29
N ALA A 21 -2.59 -11.24 -13.80
CA ALA A 21 -1.15 -11.29 -13.56
C ALA A 21 -0.33 -10.92 -14.82
N SER A 22 -0.78 -11.36 -16.01
CA SER A 22 -0.14 -11.02 -17.28
C SER A 22 -0.15 -9.52 -17.57
N LYS A 23 -1.31 -8.87 -17.43
CA LYS A 23 -1.48 -7.42 -17.68
C LYS A 23 -0.67 -6.61 -16.68
N LEU A 24 -0.68 -7.01 -15.41
CA LEU A 24 0.09 -6.33 -14.37
C LEU A 24 1.60 -6.46 -14.60
N ALA A 25 2.08 -7.64 -15.00
CA ALA A 25 3.49 -7.86 -15.32
C ALA A 25 3.96 -7.02 -16.53
N GLU A 26 3.12 -6.88 -17.56
CA GLU A 26 3.41 -6.02 -18.72
C GLU A 26 3.53 -4.54 -18.33
N VAL A 27 2.61 -4.04 -17.51
CA VAL A 27 2.65 -2.67 -16.98
C VAL A 27 3.89 -2.48 -16.12
N ALA A 28 4.17 -3.40 -15.21
CA ALA A 28 5.34 -3.37 -14.35
C ALA A 28 6.64 -3.30 -15.15
N LYS A 29 6.78 -4.14 -16.18
CA LYS A 29 7.93 -4.12 -17.10
C LYS A 29 8.07 -2.75 -17.78
N THR A 30 6.97 -2.21 -18.30
CA THR A 30 6.96 -0.91 -19.00
C THR A 30 7.31 0.25 -18.07
N LYS A 31 6.95 0.15 -16.78
CA LYS A 31 7.23 1.17 -15.75
C LYS A 31 8.53 0.92 -14.98
N GLY A 32 9.28 -0.13 -15.30
CA GLY A 32 10.52 -0.51 -14.61
C GLY A 32 10.31 -0.91 -13.15
N TRP A 33 9.15 -1.47 -12.80
CA TRP A 33 8.87 -2.02 -11.48
C TRP A 33 9.49 -3.41 -11.35
N THR A 34 10.21 -3.66 -10.26
CA THR A 34 10.98 -4.90 -10.11
C THR A 34 10.24 -5.93 -9.24
N HIS A 35 9.96 -5.65 -7.97
CA HIS A 35 9.51 -6.69 -7.01
C HIS A 35 8.41 -6.25 -6.02
N LEU A 36 7.49 -5.38 -6.43
CA LEU A 36 6.59 -4.70 -5.48
C LEU A 36 5.13 -4.71 -5.90
N TYR A 37 4.70 -5.67 -6.71
CA TYR A 37 3.33 -5.71 -7.21
C TYR A 37 2.72 -7.09 -7.13
N SER A 38 1.42 -7.16 -6.90
CA SER A 38 0.65 -8.41 -6.83
C SER A 38 -0.71 -8.24 -7.49
N SER A 39 -1.18 -9.31 -8.11
CA SER A 39 -2.51 -9.38 -8.71
C SER A 39 -3.51 -9.93 -7.70
N SER A 40 -4.65 -9.27 -7.56
CA SER A 40 -5.81 -9.76 -6.81
C SER A 40 -6.93 -10.28 -7.72
N SER A 41 -6.68 -10.51 -9.01
CA SER A 41 -7.75 -10.89 -9.95
C SER A 41 -8.43 -12.23 -9.61
N SER A 42 -7.73 -13.10 -8.88
CA SER A 42 -8.23 -14.41 -8.45
C SER A 42 -8.58 -14.47 -6.96
N SER A 43 -8.72 -13.32 -6.28
CA SER A 43 -9.09 -13.25 -4.86
C SER A 43 -10.10 -12.13 -4.60
N SER A 44 -10.69 -12.15 -3.40
CA SER A 44 -11.57 -11.11 -2.87
C SER A 44 -10.82 -9.95 -2.22
N PHE A 45 -9.48 -9.90 -2.33
CA PHE A 45 -8.67 -9.00 -1.49
C PHE A 45 -9.10 -7.53 -1.60
N ASN A 46 -9.36 -7.04 -2.81
CA ASN A 46 -9.77 -5.64 -3.00
C ASN A 46 -11.19 -5.37 -2.46
N GLU A 47 -12.09 -6.35 -2.58
CA GLU A 47 -13.42 -6.30 -1.99
C GLU A 47 -13.34 -6.25 -0.45
N ASP A 48 -12.50 -7.09 0.15
CA ASP A 48 -12.27 -7.15 1.60
C ASP A 48 -11.66 -5.85 2.13
N MET A 49 -10.84 -5.17 1.32
CA MET A 49 -10.28 -3.85 1.63
C MET A 49 -11.25 -2.68 1.34
N GLY A 50 -12.45 -2.95 0.83
CA GLY A 50 -13.47 -1.94 0.54
C GLY A 50 -13.11 -1.03 -0.64
N VAL A 51 -12.35 -1.55 -1.61
CA VAL A 51 -11.87 -0.80 -2.78
C VAL A 51 -12.29 -1.39 -4.13
N SER A 52 -12.88 -2.58 -4.16
CA SER A 52 -13.60 -3.12 -5.33
C SER A 52 -15.09 -3.18 -5.05
N PHE A 53 -15.91 -2.84 -6.05
CA PHE A 53 -17.36 -2.74 -5.92
C PHE A 53 -18.11 -3.55 -6.96
N THR A 54 -19.23 -4.14 -6.55
CA THR A 54 -20.10 -4.90 -7.44
C THR A 54 -20.90 -3.97 -8.38
N PRO A 55 -21.43 -4.48 -9.50
CA PRO A 55 -22.31 -3.71 -10.37
C PRO A 55 -23.51 -3.11 -9.63
N GLU A 56 -24.07 -3.84 -8.65
CA GLU A 56 -25.21 -3.39 -7.84
C GLU A 56 -24.81 -2.20 -6.95
N GLN A 57 -23.63 -2.26 -6.33
CA GLN A 57 -23.10 -1.14 -5.53
C GLN A 57 -22.82 0.09 -6.39
N MET A 58 -22.40 -0.11 -7.64
CA MET A 58 -22.16 0.97 -8.59
C MET A 58 -23.43 1.53 -9.23
N ALA A 59 -24.53 0.77 -9.21
CA ALA A 59 -25.84 1.21 -9.68
C ALA A 59 -26.58 2.10 -8.67
N ASP A 60 -26.15 2.12 -7.40
CA ASP A 60 -26.65 3.07 -6.40
C ASP A 60 -26.36 4.51 -6.86
N ALA A 61 -27.41 5.33 -6.97
CA ALA A 61 -27.29 6.74 -7.33
C ALA A 61 -26.41 7.53 -6.35
N GLU A 62 -26.35 7.07 -5.09
CA GLU A 62 -25.47 7.65 -4.08
C GLU A 62 -24.01 7.23 -4.27
N GLY A 63 -23.74 6.12 -4.96
CA GLY A 63 -22.42 5.54 -5.21
C GLY A 63 -22.08 4.37 -4.26
N ALA A 64 -20.99 3.66 -4.56
CA ALA A 64 -20.56 2.53 -3.76
C ALA A 64 -20.01 2.97 -2.38
N PRO A 65 -20.20 2.18 -1.30
CA PRO A 65 -19.70 2.51 0.02
C PRO A 65 -18.18 2.50 0.06
N TYR A 66 -17.55 3.61 0.44
CA TYR A 66 -16.10 3.79 0.43
C TYR A 66 -15.65 4.66 1.60
N ASN A 67 -14.46 4.43 2.16
CA ASN A 67 -13.89 5.26 3.23
C ASN A 67 -14.84 5.43 4.44
N TYR A 68 -15.33 4.32 4.99
CA TYR A 68 -16.16 4.26 6.21
C TYR A 68 -17.36 5.22 6.23
N GLY A 69 -18.05 5.39 5.09
CA GLY A 69 -19.28 6.17 5.00
C GLY A 69 -19.29 7.27 3.93
N ARG A 70 -18.20 7.43 3.17
CA ARG A 70 -18.23 8.20 1.92
C ARG A 70 -18.74 7.32 0.77
N ARG A 71 -18.91 7.96 -0.39
CA ARG A 71 -19.40 7.31 -1.60
C ARG A 71 -18.40 7.43 -2.74
N TRP A 72 -18.21 6.35 -3.48
CA TRP A 72 -17.38 6.28 -4.67
C TRP A 72 -18.22 6.19 -5.93
N ARG A 73 -17.89 7.02 -6.94
CA ARG A 73 -18.68 7.14 -8.19
C ARG A 73 -17.83 7.07 -9.47
N TYR A 74 -16.53 6.80 -9.36
CA TYR A 74 -15.58 6.93 -10.48
C TYR A 74 -15.19 5.59 -11.12
N GLY A 75 -15.94 4.52 -10.87
CA GLY A 75 -15.72 3.18 -11.42
C GLY A 75 -15.81 2.08 -10.35
N SER A 76 -15.67 0.82 -10.77
CA SER A 76 -15.75 -0.34 -9.86
C SER A 76 -14.53 -0.55 -8.98
N GLU A 77 -13.47 0.25 -9.18
CA GLU A 77 -12.23 0.18 -8.41
C GLU A 77 -11.90 1.57 -7.84
N ALA A 78 -11.60 1.63 -6.55
CA ALA A 78 -11.11 2.80 -5.83
C ALA A 78 -9.67 2.57 -5.34
N PRO A 79 -8.91 3.64 -5.01
CA PRO A 79 -7.61 3.48 -4.39
C PRO A 79 -7.75 3.32 -2.86
N GLY A 80 -6.78 2.66 -2.25
CA GLY A 80 -6.66 2.54 -0.79
C GLY A 80 -5.22 2.24 -0.38
N LEU A 81 -4.91 2.50 0.89
CA LEU A 81 -3.65 2.11 1.52
C LEU A 81 -4.01 1.34 2.79
N SER A 82 -3.46 0.15 2.93
CA SER A 82 -3.67 -0.73 4.08
C SER A 82 -2.33 -1.18 4.65
N VAL A 83 -2.27 -1.34 5.97
CA VAL A 83 -1.10 -1.85 6.69
C VAL A 83 -1.49 -3.14 7.38
N PHE A 84 -0.63 -4.14 7.24
CA PHE A 84 -0.78 -5.42 7.90
C PHE A 84 0.42 -5.68 8.80
N ALA A 85 0.16 -6.25 9.97
CA ALA A 85 1.20 -6.72 10.89
C ALA A 85 1.07 -8.23 11.07
N LYS A 86 2.21 -8.92 11.14
CA LYS A 86 2.27 -10.35 11.38
C LYS A 86 2.96 -10.60 12.72
N ASP A 87 2.32 -11.34 13.62
CA ASP A 87 2.93 -11.70 14.90
C ASP A 87 3.87 -12.90 14.78
N GLY A 88 4.52 -13.28 15.90
CA GLY A 88 5.44 -14.41 15.97
C GLY A 88 4.79 -15.79 15.77
N GLU A 89 3.48 -15.90 15.94
CA GLU A 89 2.70 -17.12 15.69
C GLU A 89 2.22 -17.20 14.23
N GLY A 90 2.29 -16.08 13.52
CA GLY A 90 1.96 -15.96 12.11
C GLY A 90 0.55 -15.44 11.85
N ASN A 91 -0.17 -14.97 12.86
CA ASN A 91 -1.45 -14.30 12.68
C ASN A 91 -1.23 -12.95 11.99
N VAL A 92 -2.15 -12.58 11.10
CA VAL A 92 -2.08 -11.33 10.33
C VAL A 92 -3.20 -10.40 10.79
N TYR A 93 -2.83 -9.18 11.18
CA TYR A 93 -3.75 -8.14 11.63
C TYR A 93 -3.78 -7.01 10.61
N HIS A 94 -4.98 -6.52 10.30
CA HIS A 94 -5.16 -5.29 9.55
C HIS A 94 -5.16 -4.12 10.55
N THR A 95 -4.07 -3.35 10.59
CA THR A 95 -3.79 -2.40 11.67
C THR A 95 -4.06 -0.94 11.30
N TYR A 96 -4.06 -0.63 10.01
CA TYR A 96 -4.35 0.72 9.52
C TYR A 96 -4.92 0.66 8.10
N SER A 97 -5.86 1.55 7.81
CA SER A 97 -6.31 1.83 6.45
C SER A 97 -6.59 3.30 6.24
N THR A 98 -6.30 3.81 5.04
CA THR A 98 -6.71 5.14 4.64
C THR A 98 -7.12 5.20 3.18
N PHE A 99 -7.97 6.17 2.87
CA PHE A 99 -8.70 6.29 1.61
C PHE A 99 -8.90 7.76 1.26
N ALA A 100 -9.37 8.05 0.04
CA ALA A 100 -9.67 9.40 -0.44
C ALA A 100 -8.54 10.41 -0.13
N ALA A 101 -8.85 11.52 0.52
CA ALA A 101 -7.89 12.54 0.91
C ALA A 101 -6.75 12.00 1.79
N GLY A 102 -6.96 10.92 2.54
CA GLY A 102 -5.91 10.27 3.32
C GLY A 102 -4.74 9.75 2.49
N LEU A 103 -5.01 9.38 1.23
CA LEU A 103 -3.99 9.00 0.25
C LEU A 103 -3.18 10.19 -0.28
N ALA A 104 -3.63 11.42 -0.04
CA ALA A 104 -2.85 12.62 -0.31
C ALA A 104 -2.05 13.07 0.92
N THR A 105 -2.49 12.71 2.14
CA THR A 105 -1.84 13.12 3.40
C THR A 105 -0.77 12.15 3.88
N VAL A 106 -1.00 10.84 3.74
CA VAL A 106 0.00 9.84 4.15
C VAL A 106 1.25 9.93 3.29
N PRO A 107 1.23 9.93 1.95
CA PRO A 107 2.46 10.03 1.16
C PRO A 107 2.97 11.49 0.98
N THR A 108 2.75 12.39 1.94
CA THR A 108 3.25 13.79 1.89
C THR A 108 4.78 13.89 1.86
N LEU A 109 5.32 15.13 1.85
CA LEU A 109 6.71 15.61 1.79
C LEU A 109 7.86 14.63 2.10
N SER A 110 7.67 13.63 2.96
CA SER A 110 8.59 12.51 3.12
C SER A 110 7.89 11.14 3.02
N LEU A 111 7.78 10.62 1.80
CA LEU A 111 7.08 9.36 1.49
C LEU A 111 7.50 8.18 2.39
N VAL A 112 8.80 7.97 2.59
CA VAL A 112 9.31 6.85 3.39
C VAL A 112 8.88 7.00 4.84
N HIS A 113 9.12 8.17 5.44
CA HIS A 113 8.81 8.39 6.85
C HIS A 113 7.31 8.28 7.11
N SER A 114 6.49 8.89 6.27
CA SER A 114 5.05 8.89 6.50
C SER A 114 4.40 7.52 6.27
N LEU A 115 4.97 6.68 5.40
CA LEU A 115 4.54 5.27 5.27
C LEU A 115 4.95 4.44 6.49
N LEU A 116 6.10 4.71 7.10
CA LEU A 116 6.54 4.05 8.33
C LEU A 116 5.75 4.55 9.55
N ASP A 117 5.33 5.82 9.59
CA ASP A 117 4.58 6.37 10.73
C ASP A 117 3.22 5.71 10.96
N VAL A 118 2.66 5.09 9.92
CA VAL A 118 1.38 4.37 9.99
C VAL A 118 1.55 2.88 10.27
N THR A 119 2.79 2.36 10.36
CA THR A 119 3.03 0.98 10.81
C THR A 119 3.06 0.89 12.33
N PRO A 120 2.70 -0.27 12.94
CA PRO A 120 2.70 -0.40 14.40
C PRO A 120 4.05 -0.13 15.06
N GLU A 121 5.14 -0.49 14.38
CA GLU A 121 6.52 -0.28 14.83
C GLU A 121 7.03 1.15 14.54
N GLY A 122 6.23 1.96 13.85
CA GLY A 122 6.62 3.28 13.38
C GLY A 122 7.91 3.23 12.56
N ARG A 123 8.76 4.23 12.77
CA ARG A 123 10.09 4.31 12.15
C ARG A 123 11.15 3.43 12.82
N ALA A 124 10.84 2.77 13.95
CA ALA A 124 11.79 1.99 14.75
C ALA A 124 13.10 2.74 15.06
N GLU A 125 12.99 4.00 15.52
CA GLU A 125 14.13 4.91 15.75
C GLU A 125 14.72 4.86 17.17
N SER A 126 14.48 3.80 17.94
CA SER A 126 15.01 3.63 19.30
C SER A 126 16.54 3.41 19.38
N GLY A 127 17.28 3.79 18.33
CA GLY A 127 18.73 3.59 18.17
C GLY A 127 19.58 4.82 18.53
N LYS A 128 20.70 4.98 17.82
CA LYS A 128 21.77 5.95 18.16
C LYS A 128 21.35 7.42 18.07
N HIS A 129 20.61 7.79 17.02
CA HIS A 129 20.06 9.12 16.77
C HIS A 129 18.95 9.03 15.70
N PRO A 130 18.06 10.03 15.54
CA PRO A 130 17.05 10.02 14.48
C PRO A 130 17.67 9.79 13.09
N MET A 131 16.98 9.03 12.23
CA MET A 131 17.37 8.73 10.85
C MET A 131 18.73 8.04 10.65
N TRP A 132 19.33 7.42 11.69
CA TRP A 132 20.64 6.74 11.59
C TRP A 132 20.71 5.62 10.52
N TRP A 133 19.55 5.13 10.10
CA TRP A 133 19.35 4.05 9.14
C TRP A 133 19.20 4.52 7.68
N VAL A 134 19.14 5.82 7.46
CA VAL A 134 19.06 6.40 6.12
C VAL A 134 20.47 6.44 5.52
N LYS A 135 20.74 5.55 4.56
CA LYS A 135 22.01 5.50 3.81
C LYS A 135 21.88 6.09 2.41
N HIS A 136 22.99 6.45 1.79
CA HIS A 136 23.02 6.76 0.36
C HIS A 136 22.72 5.52 -0.49
N LYS A 137 22.28 5.71 -1.74
CA LYS A 137 21.83 4.62 -2.61
C LYS A 137 22.92 3.56 -2.82
N GLU A 138 24.16 4.01 -3.00
CA GLU A 138 25.33 3.19 -3.27
C GLU A 138 25.66 2.24 -2.11
N GLU A 139 25.32 2.64 -0.89
CA GLU A 139 25.58 1.84 0.31
C GLU A 139 24.65 0.63 0.45
N TYR A 140 23.54 0.58 -0.30
CA TYR A 140 22.63 -0.59 -0.33
C TYR A 140 23.03 -1.64 -1.37
N GLU A 141 23.88 -1.32 -2.34
CA GLU A 141 24.28 -2.25 -3.40
C GLU A 141 25.37 -3.24 -2.95
N HIS A 142 25.86 -3.07 -1.71
CA HIS A 142 26.98 -3.83 -1.13
C HIS A 142 26.58 -4.71 0.07
N GLU A 143 25.29 -4.87 0.34
CA GLU A 143 24.71 -5.75 1.38
C GLU A 143 23.89 -6.88 0.75
#